data_AF-A0A8T6NQ65-F1
#
_entry.id   AF-A0A8T6NQ65-F1
#
_cell.length_a   1.000
_cell.length_b   1.000
_cell.length_c   1.000
_cell.angle_alpha   90.00
_cell.angle_beta   90.00
_cell.angle_gamma   90.00
#
_symmetry.space_group_name_H-M   'P 1'
#
loop_
_entity.id
_entity.type
_entity.pdbx_description
1 polymer ?
#
loop_
_entity_poly.entity_id
_entity_poly.type
_entity_poly.pdbx_seq_one_letter_code
_entity_poly.pdbx_strand_id
1 'polypeptide(L)'
;MVTWLTALKQSIPAWLQTLYDRPGFIRFSREGNIIEPTERTGLGASALALKVAYQIDWWPQLDQATRTGWCGHLRGFQRRRTGFFEGQAVLRTADRNAGLFKKNIGVRLAETRQAVSALLGVGERPEHPVSKVPAPGAALQRTLESYNWHKLPWHAGSQTSHHVYFHRLNGNEEAVQQILSFLDDLQDPNTGSWHRGDPSPTQKVNAAMKILTAYALLEHPFRYPEKLIDLALSHTDHSRHACNSIDTLYVMHQASAYTDHRSDAIALHAEQFLESVKAHRKPDGAFSYYPDRANDRYYGADVSQGLVESDIHGTHLLVWAVTLSARVLGFADELGWRIPVT
;
A
#
# COMPACT_ATOMS: atom_id res chain seq x y z
N MET A 1 25.24 -2.49 -9.38
CA MET A 1 23.83 -2.58 -8.90
C MET A 1 22.87 -1.75 -9.77
N VAL A 2 23.28 -0.57 -10.25
CA VAL A 2 22.41 0.42 -10.91
C VAL A 2 21.92 0.06 -12.33
N THR A 3 22.68 -0.69 -13.13
CA THR A 3 22.40 -0.83 -14.58
C THR A 3 21.05 -1.45 -14.92
N TRP A 4 20.58 -2.46 -14.18
CA TRP A 4 19.28 -3.07 -14.44
C TRP A 4 18.12 -2.19 -13.93
N LEU A 5 18.35 -1.38 -12.89
CA LEU A 5 17.39 -0.40 -12.38
C LEU A 5 17.19 0.75 -13.37
N THR A 6 18.27 1.19 -14.05
CA THR A 6 18.17 2.18 -15.11
C THR A 6 17.27 1.71 -16.24
N ALA A 7 17.33 0.42 -16.60
CA ALA A 7 16.46 -0.14 -17.63
C ALA A 7 14.97 -0.10 -17.23
N LEU A 8 14.65 -0.16 -15.93
CA LEU A 8 13.26 -0.07 -15.45
C LEU A 8 12.61 1.28 -15.72
N LYS A 9 13.41 2.37 -15.75
CA LYS A 9 12.91 3.72 -16.07
C LYS A 9 12.26 3.78 -17.46
N GLN A 10 12.68 2.91 -18.38
CA GLN A 10 12.12 2.82 -19.73
C GLN A 10 11.12 1.67 -19.85
N SER A 11 11.41 0.51 -19.26
CA SER A 11 10.59 -0.68 -19.47
C SER A 11 9.26 -0.66 -18.71
N ILE A 12 9.20 -0.09 -17.49
CA ILE A 12 7.94 -0.03 -16.72
C ILE A 12 6.93 0.91 -17.38
N PRO A 13 7.27 2.14 -17.81
CA PRO A 13 6.32 2.97 -18.56
C PRO A 13 5.80 2.31 -19.84
N ALA A 14 6.70 1.70 -20.63
CA ALA A 14 6.32 1.00 -21.85
C ALA A 14 5.39 -0.20 -21.56
N TRP A 15 5.65 -0.94 -20.49
CA TRP A 15 4.77 -2.01 -20.05
C TRP A 15 3.42 -1.48 -19.56
N LEU A 16 3.40 -0.42 -18.74
CA LEU A 16 2.16 0.21 -18.27
C LEU A 16 1.27 0.59 -19.45
N GLN A 17 1.83 1.17 -20.52
CA GLN A 17 1.11 1.51 -21.75
C GLN A 17 0.37 0.32 -22.37
N THR A 18 0.87 -0.91 -22.19
CA THR A 18 0.21 -2.11 -22.72
C THR A 18 -1.04 -2.53 -21.94
N LEU A 19 -1.21 -2.00 -20.72
CA LEU A 19 -2.38 -2.28 -19.88
C LEU A 19 -3.55 -1.30 -20.12
N TYR A 20 -3.33 -0.26 -20.92
CA TYR A 20 -4.35 0.74 -21.24
C TYR A 20 -5.31 0.21 -22.29
N ASP A 21 -6.58 0.50 -22.07
CA ASP A 21 -7.55 0.64 -23.15
C ASP A 21 -7.74 2.13 -23.51
N ARG A 22 -8.00 2.95 -22.49
CA ARG A 22 -8.16 4.41 -22.57
C ARG A 22 -7.77 5.05 -21.22
N PRO A 23 -7.64 6.40 -21.10
CA PRO A 23 -7.12 7.04 -19.89
C PRO A 23 -7.77 6.55 -18.58
N GLY A 24 -6.97 5.88 -17.74
CA GLY A 24 -7.39 5.32 -16.46
C GLY A 24 -8.05 3.94 -16.47
N PHE A 25 -8.39 3.40 -17.64
CA PHE A 25 -8.96 2.07 -17.79
C PHE A 25 -7.81 1.07 -17.90
N ILE A 26 -7.37 0.58 -16.74
CA ILE A 26 -6.17 -0.25 -16.59
C ILE A 26 -6.56 -1.69 -16.27
N ARG A 27 -5.93 -2.65 -16.97
CA ARG A 27 -6.01 -4.09 -16.68
C ARG A 27 -5.05 -4.51 -15.55
N PHE A 28 -5.34 -5.60 -14.84
CA PHE A 28 -4.44 -6.11 -13.80
C PHE A 28 -3.17 -6.76 -14.39
N SER A 29 -3.31 -7.44 -15.52
CA SER A 29 -2.20 -8.01 -16.30
C SER A 29 -2.53 -7.90 -17.80
N ARG A 30 -1.61 -8.25 -18.69
CA ARG A 30 -1.79 -8.01 -20.12
C ARG A 30 -2.68 -9.07 -20.78
N GLU A 31 -2.27 -10.32 -20.68
CA GLU A 31 -2.90 -11.45 -21.37
C GLU A 31 -3.90 -12.19 -20.48
N GLY A 32 -3.57 -12.34 -19.19
CA GLY A 32 -4.35 -13.10 -18.23
C GLY A 32 -5.46 -12.31 -17.55
N ASN A 33 -5.76 -11.07 -17.96
CA ASN A 33 -6.73 -10.23 -17.25
C ASN A 33 -8.13 -10.87 -17.21
N ILE A 34 -8.78 -10.85 -16.03
CA ILE A 34 -10.16 -11.35 -15.85
C ILE A 34 -11.16 -10.21 -15.72
N ILE A 35 -10.78 -9.14 -14.99
CA ILE A 35 -11.67 -8.00 -14.75
C ILE A 35 -11.38 -6.93 -15.80
N GLU A 36 -12.19 -6.87 -16.85
CA GLU A 36 -12.08 -5.76 -17.81
C GLU A 36 -12.42 -4.41 -17.13
N PRO A 37 -11.61 -3.36 -17.37
CA PRO A 37 -11.88 -2.05 -16.81
C PRO A 37 -13.12 -1.41 -17.47
N THR A 38 -14.01 -0.86 -16.67
CA THR A 38 -15.24 -0.16 -17.10
C THR A 38 -15.52 0.99 -16.15
N GLU A 39 -16.57 1.79 -16.37
CA GLU A 39 -17.01 2.82 -15.41
C GLU A 39 -17.37 2.26 -14.01
N ARG A 40 -17.45 0.93 -13.86
CA ARG A 40 -17.83 0.24 -12.62
C ARG A 40 -16.82 -0.80 -12.16
N THR A 41 -15.75 -1.05 -12.91
CA THR A 41 -14.74 -2.09 -12.64
C THR A 41 -13.33 -1.58 -12.97
N GLY A 42 -12.29 -2.14 -12.35
CA GLY A 42 -10.91 -1.70 -12.59
C GLY A 42 -10.37 -0.63 -11.62
N LEU A 43 -11.12 -0.27 -10.57
CA LEU A 43 -10.70 0.71 -9.55
C LEU A 43 -9.30 0.41 -8.98
N GLY A 44 -9.11 -0.81 -8.46
CA GLY A 44 -7.83 -1.21 -7.85
C GLY A 44 -6.66 -1.14 -8.83
N ALA A 45 -6.78 -1.71 -10.04
CA ALA A 45 -5.74 -1.66 -11.06
C ALA A 45 -5.41 -0.23 -11.48
N SER A 46 -6.44 0.60 -11.69
CA SER A 46 -6.28 2.01 -12.05
C SER A 46 -5.55 2.81 -10.98
N ALA A 47 -5.91 2.61 -9.70
CA ALA A 47 -5.25 3.29 -8.59
C ALA A 47 -3.80 2.84 -8.42
N LEU A 48 -3.52 1.54 -8.50
CA LEU A 48 -2.16 1.00 -8.42
C LEU A 48 -1.28 1.51 -9.55
N ALA A 49 -1.78 1.53 -10.79
CA ALA A 49 -1.03 2.05 -11.93
C ALA A 49 -0.76 3.55 -11.85
N LEU A 50 -1.70 4.34 -11.34
CA LEU A 50 -1.46 5.77 -11.12
C LEU A 50 -0.36 5.98 -10.07
N LYS A 51 -0.33 5.16 -9.01
CA LYS A 51 0.75 5.17 -8.01
C LYS A 51 2.08 4.79 -8.63
N VAL A 52 2.13 3.75 -9.46
CA VAL A 52 3.36 3.39 -10.20
C VAL A 52 3.83 4.55 -11.08
N ALA A 53 2.92 5.15 -11.86
CA ALA A 53 3.22 6.28 -12.73
C ALA A 53 3.78 7.48 -11.95
N TYR A 54 3.25 7.75 -10.75
CA TYR A 54 3.81 8.76 -9.84
C TYR A 54 5.19 8.37 -9.30
N GLN A 55 5.35 7.13 -8.83
CA GLN A 55 6.58 6.64 -8.19
C GLN A 55 7.76 6.67 -9.16
N ILE A 56 7.58 6.29 -10.42
CA ILE A 56 8.66 6.24 -11.40
C ILE A 56 8.85 7.56 -12.18
N ASP A 57 8.18 8.64 -11.75
CA ASP A 57 8.17 9.95 -12.40
C ASP A 57 7.68 9.94 -13.87
N TRP A 58 6.77 9.03 -14.19
CA TRP A 58 6.13 8.96 -15.50
C TRP A 58 4.92 9.89 -15.64
N TRP A 59 4.20 10.14 -14.53
CA TRP A 59 3.00 10.97 -14.53
C TRP A 59 3.18 12.35 -15.21
N PRO A 60 4.25 13.14 -14.94
CA PRO A 60 4.43 14.44 -15.59
C PRO A 60 4.66 14.38 -17.10
N GLN A 61 5.04 13.21 -17.62
CA GLN A 61 5.33 12.98 -19.04
C GLN A 61 4.06 12.67 -19.86
N LEU A 62 2.94 12.37 -19.18
CA LEU A 62 1.65 12.12 -19.82
C LEU A 62 1.02 13.43 -20.28
N ASP A 63 0.36 13.40 -21.44
CA ASP A 63 -0.40 14.53 -21.94
C ASP A 63 -1.55 14.90 -20.99
N GLN A 64 -2.03 16.14 -21.10
CA GLN A 64 -3.05 16.66 -20.20
C GLN A 64 -4.39 15.89 -20.30
N ALA A 65 -4.77 15.42 -21.49
CA ALA A 65 -6.02 14.69 -21.68
C ALA A 65 -5.97 13.32 -20.98
N THR A 66 -4.84 12.61 -21.09
CA THR A 66 -4.60 11.35 -20.38
C THR A 66 -4.64 11.55 -18.87
N ARG A 67 -3.95 12.57 -18.35
CA ARG A 67 -3.96 12.89 -16.92
C ARG A 67 -5.36 13.20 -16.41
N THR A 68 -6.08 14.07 -17.12
CA THR A 68 -7.46 14.48 -16.75
C THR A 68 -8.42 13.30 -16.80
N GLY A 69 -8.36 12.49 -17.87
CA GLY A 69 -9.23 11.32 -18.05
C GLY A 69 -9.01 10.27 -16.98
N TRP A 70 -7.76 10.01 -16.59
CA TRP A 70 -7.44 9.03 -15.55
C TRP A 70 -7.97 9.45 -14.18
N CYS A 71 -7.73 10.70 -13.77
CA CYS A 71 -8.26 11.21 -12.51
C CYS A 71 -9.80 11.26 -12.51
N GLY A 72 -10.40 11.61 -13.66
CA GLY A 72 -11.86 11.55 -13.87
C GLY A 72 -12.41 10.14 -13.71
N HIS A 73 -11.74 9.13 -14.29
CA HIS A 73 -12.12 7.73 -14.13
C HIS A 73 -12.10 7.28 -12.67
N LEU A 74 -11.02 7.57 -11.92
CA LEU A 74 -10.95 7.25 -10.49
C LEU A 74 -12.08 7.92 -9.69
N ARG A 75 -12.33 9.22 -9.92
CA ARG A 75 -13.44 9.94 -9.26
C ARG A 75 -14.81 9.36 -9.58
N GLY A 76 -15.01 8.81 -10.78
CA GLY A 76 -16.25 8.13 -11.17
C GLY A 76 -16.66 6.97 -10.25
N PHE A 77 -15.72 6.38 -9.53
CA PHE A 77 -16.02 5.35 -8.52
C PHE A 77 -16.52 5.91 -7.20
N GLN A 78 -16.34 7.20 -6.93
CA GLN A 78 -16.68 7.81 -5.66
C GLN A 78 -18.19 7.97 -5.49
N ARG A 79 -18.72 7.52 -4.35
CA ARG A 79 -20.14 7.65 -4.01
C ARG A 79 -20.40 8.94 -3.24
N ARG A 80 -21.21 9.83 -3.81
CA ARG A 80 -21.62 11.10 -3.18
C ARG A 80 -22.07 11.00 -1.73
N ARG A 81 -22.86 9.97 -1.38
CA ARG A 81 -23.42 9.83 -0.03
C ARG A 81 -22.41 9.34 1.01
N THR A 82 -21.46 8.49 0.61
CA THR A 82 -20.55 7.81 1.55
C THR A 82 -19.10 8.25 1.46
N GLY A 83 -18.73 8.90 0.35
CA GLY A 83 -17.35 9.21 -0.02
C GLY A 83 -16.50 8.00 -0.43
N PHE A 84 -17.03 6.78 -0.32
CA PHE A 84 -16.31 5.56 -0.71
C PHE A 84 -16.13 5.46 -2.22
N PHE A 85 -14.96 4.95 -2.62
CA PHE A 85 -14.69 4.55 -3.99
C PHE A 85 -15.06 3.06 -4.12
N GLU A 86 -15.97 2.74 -5.04
CA GLU A 86 -16.59 1.42 -5.10
C GLU A 86 -16.46 0.74 -6.47
N GLY A 87 -15.43 -0.10 -6.63
CA GLY A 87 -15.27 -1.02 -7.75
C GLY A 87 -16.14 -2.27 -7.61
N GLN A 88 -17.13 -2.45 -8.48
CA GLN A 88 -18.18 -3.46 -8.29
C GLN A 88 -17.66 -4.90 -8.34
N ALA A 89 -16.72 -5.23 -9.22
CA ALA A 89 -16.24 -6.60 -9.38
C ALA A 89 -15.60 -7.12 -8.08
N VAL A 90 -14.70 -6.33 -7.50
CA VAL A 90 -14.01 -6.66 -6.24
C VAL A 90 -15.00 -6.66 -5.06
N LEU A 91 -15.86 -5.64 -4.96
CA LEU A 91 -16.78 -5.51 -3.84
C LEU A 91 -17.86 -6.59 -3.82
N ARG A 92 -18.31 -7.11 -4.97
CA ARG A 92 -19.26 -8.24 -5.01
C ARG A 92 -18.65 -9.48 -4.36
N THR A 93 -17.39 -9.80 -4.67
CA THR A 93 -16.70 -10.93 -4.04
C THR A 93 -16.45 -10.66 -2.55
N ALA A 94 -16.02 -9.45 -2.19
CA ALA A 94 -15.78 -9.09 -0.79
C ALA A 94 -17.06 -9.16 0.07
N ASP A 95 -18.20 -8.69 -0.46
CA ASP A 95 -19.51 -8.74 0.21
C ASP A 95 -20.00 -10.18 0.33
N ARG A 96 -19.87 -10.99 -0.73
CA ARG A 96 -20.18 -12.42 -0.68
C ARG A 96 -19.38 -13.14 0.41
N ASN A 97 -18.09 -12.85 0.51
CA ASN A 97 -17.21 -13.44 1.52
C ASN A 97 -17.50 -12.95 2.94
N ALA A 98 -18.06 -11.75 3.10
CA ALA A 98 -18.49 -11.23 4.41
C ALA A 98 -19.79 -11.88 4.93
N GLY A 99 -20.57 -12.50 4.04
CA GLY A 99 -21.80 -13.21 4.35
C GLY A 99 -23.05 -12.51 3.81
N LEU A 100 -24.16 -13.23 3.82
CA LEU A 100 -25.42 -12.78 3.23
C LEU A 100 -25.86 -11.43 3.82
N PHE A 101 -26.20 -10.49 2.94
CA PHE A 101 -26.61 -9.10 3.27
C PHE A 101 -25.57 -8.25 4.00
N LYS A 102 -24.33 -8.71 4.16
CA LYS A 102 -23.26 -7.93 4.81
C LYS A 102 -22.41 -7.21 3.77
N LYS A 103 -22.16 -5.93 4.03
CA LYS A 103 -21.16 -5.15 3.28
C LYS A 103 -19.81 -5.27 3.95
N ASN A 104 -18.78 -5.63 3.18
CA ASN A 104 -17.41 -5.61 3.66
C ASN A 104 -16.91 -4.16 3.72
N ILE A 105 -16.97 -3.57 4.92
CA ILE A 105 -16.51 -2.19 5.14
C ILE A 105 -14.99 -2.09 5.08
N GLY A 106 -14.26 -3.12 5.55
CA GLY A 106 -12.80 -3.13 5.51
C GLY A 106 -12.25 -3.02 4.09
N VAL A 107 -12.78 -3.81 3.14
CA VAL A 107 -12.38 -3.73 1.72
C VAL A 107 -12.77 -2.39 1.10
N ARG A 108 -13.93 -1.83 1.44
CA ARG A 108 -14.31 -0.49 0.96
C ARG A 108 -13.37 0.60 1.44
N LEU A 109 -12.97 0.56 2.71
CA LEU A 109 -11.98 1.50 3.26
C LEU A 109 -10.64 1.34 2.56
N ALA A 110 -10.21 0.09 2.30
CA ALA A 110 -8.96 -0.20 1.62
C ALA A 110 -8.96 0.30 0.15
N GLU A 111 -9.99 -0.02 -0.65
CA GLU A 111 -10.16 0.50 -2.02
C GLU A 111 -10.25 2.03 -2.05
N THR A 112 -11.00 2.61 -1.10
CA THR A 112 -11.11 4.07 -0.96
C THR A 112 -9.75 4.70 -0.67
N ARG A 113 -8.96 4.12 0.23
CA ARG A 113 -7.61 4.64 0.54
C ARG A 113 -6.67 4.50 -0.65
N GLN A 114 -6.71 3.38 -1.38
CA GLN A 114 -5.88 3.21 -2.58
C GLN A 114 -6.21 4.28 -3.63
N ALA A 115 -7.50 4.51 -3.91
CA ALA A 115 -7.91 5.52 -4.89
C ALA A 115 -7.59 6.96 -4.45
N VAL A 116 -7.88 7.30 -3.19
CA VAL A 116 -7.58 8.63 -2.66
C VAL A 116 -6.08 8.88 -2.61
N SER A 117 -5.27 7.92 -2.15
CA SER A 117 -3.81 8.08 -2.09
C SER A 117 -3.21 8.24 -3.48
N ALA A 118 -3.72 7.51 -4.48
CA ALA A 118 -3.32 7.67 -5.87
C ALA A 118 -3.61 9.09 -6.40
N LEU A 119 -4.82 9.62 -6.14
CA LEU A 119 -5.19 10.99 -6.51
C LEU A 119 -4.30 12.03 -5.81
N LEU A 120 -4.13 11.91 -4.49
CA LEU A 120 -3.30 12.84 -3.71
C LEU A 120 -1.85 12.85 -4.18
N GLY A 121 -1.29 11.68 -4.53
CA GLY A 121 0.07 11.56 -5.04
C GLY A 121 0.31 12.39 -6.29
N VAL A 122 -0.70 12.55 -7.15
CA VAL A 122 -0.60 13.35 -8.37
C VAL A 122 -1.14 14.79 -8.23
N GLY A 123 -1.37 15.25 -7.00
CA GLY A 123 -1.86 16.61 -6.72
C GLY A 123 -3.38 16.79 -6.85
N GLU A 124 -4.11 15.70 -7.03
CA GLU A 124 -5.57 15.69 -7.20
C GLU A 124 -6.27 15.32 -5.89
N ARG A 125 -7.58 15.59 -5.80
CA ARG A 125 -8.38 15.32 -4.59
C ARG A 125 -9.64 14.51 -4.89
N PRO A 126 -10.15 13.73 -3.90
CA PRO A 126 -11.51 13.20 -3.95
C PRO A 126 -12.53 14.35 -3.93
N GLU A 127 -13.72 14.11 -4.46
CA GLU A 127 -14.80 15.10 -4.57
C GLU A 127 -15.62 15.21 -3.28
N HIS A 128 -15.65 14.12 -2.49
CA HIS A 128 -16.50 14.01 -1.31
C HIS A 128 -15.74 13.47 -0.09
N PRO A 129 -16.10 13.91 1.13
CA PRO A 129 -15.55 13.37 2.38
C PRO A 129 -16.05 11.94 2.63
N VAL A 130 -15.27 11.15 3.35
CA VAL A 130 -15.60 9.75 3.69
C VAL A 130 -16.42 9.71 4.99
N SER A 131 -17.70 9.35 4.92
CA SER A 131 -18.65 9.58 6.03
C SER A 131 -18.85 8.40 7.00
N LYS A 132 -18.26 7.22 6.71
CA LYS A 132 -18.38 6.03 7.58
C LYS A 132 -17.16 5.79 8.46
N VAL A 133 -16.67 6.85 9.08
CA VAL A 133 -15.64 6.81 10.12
C VAL A 133 -16.27 7.16 11.47
N PRO A 134 -15.91 6.48 12.56
CA PRO A 134 -16.50 6.73 13.88
C PRO A 134 -16.18 8.15 14.37
N ALA A 135 -17.16 8.86 14.92
CA ALA A 135 -16.94 10.18 15.49
C ALA A 135 -16.02 10.12 16.72
N PRO A 136 -15.24 11.19 17.01
CA PRO A 136 -14.42 11.27 18.21
C PRO A 136 -15.24 11.10 19.50
N GLY A 137 -14.57 10.75 20.59
CA GLY A 137 -15.16 10.40 21.88
C GLY A 137 -15.40 8.89 22.04
N ALA A 138 -16.47 8.52 22.73
CA ALA A 138 -16.73 7.14 23.14
C ALA A 138 -17.01 6.16 21.97
N ALA A 139 -17.44 6.66 20.81
CA ALA A 139 -17.68 5.82 19.64
C ALA A 139 -16.36 5.37 19.00
N LEU A 140 -15.43 6.30 18.78
CA LEU A 140 -14.09 6.00 18.29
C LEU A 140 -13.31 5.13 19.28
N GLN A 141 -13.34 5.44 20.58
CA GLN A 141 -12.67 4.63 21.61
C GLN A 141 -13.12 3.17 21.56
N ARG A 142 -14.43 2.91 21.62
CA ARG A 142 -14.99 1.55 21.55
C ARG A 142 -14.63 0.85 20.24
N THR A 143 -14.54 1.60 19.14
CA THR A 143 -14.13 1.03 17.85
C THR A 143 -12.68 0.55 17.90
N LEU A 144 -11.75 1.38 18.39
CA LEU A 144 -10.33 1.03 18.51
C LEU A 144 -10.09 -0.16 19.45
N GLU A 145 -10.81 -0.20 20.57
CA GLU A 145 -10.75 -1.29 21.56
C GLU A 145 -11.38 -2.59 21.07
N SER A 146 -12.34 -2.52 20.14
CA SER A 146 -13.00 -3.71 19.58
C SER A 146 -12.09 -4.53 18.66
N TYR A 147 -11.00 -3.94 18.17
CA TYR A 147 -10.07 -4.65 17.29
C TYR A 147 -9.22 -5.67 18.05
N ASN A 148 -8.94 -6.79 17.39
CA ASN A 148 -8.22 -7.91 18.00
C ASN A 148 -6.69 -7.69 17.97
N TRP A 149 -6.22 -6.82 18.87
CA TRP A 149 -4.79 -6.55 19.07
C TRP A 149 -4.00 -7.72 19.67
N HIS A 150 -4.69 -8.74 20.19
CA HIS A 150 -4.06 -9.90 20.81
C HIS A 150 -3.62 -10.97 19.80
N LYS A 151 -4.48 -11.29 18.83
CA LYS A 151 -4.24 -12.37 17.87
C LYS A 151 -4.03 -11.88 16.44
N LEU A 152 -4.59 -10.72 16.08
CA LEU A 152 -4.59 -10.18 14.73
C LEU A 152 -4.20 -8.69 14.71
N PRO A 153 -3.07 -8.30 15.34
CA PRO A 153 -2.66 -6.90 15.41
C PRO A 153 -2.41 -6.29 14.02
N TRP A 154 -2.02 -7.08 13.02
CA TRP A 154 -1.93 -6.59 11.63
C TRP A 154 -3.27 -6.06 11.11
N HIS A 155 -4.35 -6.83 11.32
CA HIS A 155 -5.68 -6.43 10.87
C HIS A 155 -6.16 -5.21 11.67
N ALA A 156 -5.94 -5.21 12.99
CA ALA A 156 -6.26 -4.09 13.87
C ALA A 156 -5.53 -2.80 13.47
N GLY A 157 -4.23 -2.90 13.20
CA GLY A 157 -3.39 -1.81 12.71
C GLY A 157 -3.83 -1.30 11.34
N SER A 158 -4.20 -2.21 10.42
CA SER A 158 -4.74 -1.80 9.12
C SER A 158 -6.03 -0.98 9.27
N GLN A 159 -7.00 -1.43 10.07
CA GLN A 159 -8.25 -0.67 10.28
C GLN A 159 -7.99 0.66 10.99
N THR A 160 -7.12 0.66 12.00
CA THR A 160 -6.78 1.88 12.74
C THR A 160 -6.10 2.92 11.85
N SER A 161 -5.17 2.49 10.99
CA SER A 161 -4.52 3.38 10.02
C SER A 161 -5.50 3.97 9.00
N HIS A 162 -6.57 3.24 8.62
CA HIS A 162 -7.64 3.79 7.79
C HIS A 162 -8.39 4.93 8.50
N HIS A 163 -8.69 4.77 9.80
CA HIS A 163 -9.35 5.83 10.56
C HIS A 163 -8.50 7.07 10.63
N VAL A 164 -7.20 6.96 10.95
CA VAL A 164 -6.28 8.11 10.92
C VAL A 164 -6.31 8.80 9.56
N TYR A 165 -6.15 8.01 8.48
CA TYR A 165 -6.11 8.52 7.11
C TYR A 165 -7.38 9.31 6.75
N PHE A 166 -8.56 8.75 7.02
CA PHE A 166 -9.82 9.38 6.66
C PHE A 166 -10.24 10.51 7.60
N HIS A 167 -9.88 10.46 8.88
CA HIS A 167 -10.09 11.61 9.78
C HIS A 167 -9.21 12.79 9.37
N ARG A 168 -7.93 12.54 9.05
CA ARG A 168 -7.03 13.57 8.52
C ARG A 168 -7.55 14.15 7.20
N LEU A 169 -7.98 13.29 6.27
CA LEU A 169 -8.56 13.71 4.99
C LEU A 169 -9.81 14.60 5.19
N ASN A 170 -10.65 14.27 6.16
CA ASN A 170 -11.86 15.00 6.48
C ASN A 170 -11.61 16.25 7.37
N GLY A 171 -10.37 16.53 7.77
CA GLY A 171 -10.03 17.65 8.66
C GLY A 171 -10.46 17.46 10.11
N ASN A 172 -10.63 16.23 10.58
CA ASN A 172 -11.04 15.92 11.96
C ASN A 172 -9.81 15.64 12.85
N GLU A 173 -9.15 16.72 13.27
CA GLU A 173 -7.94 16.64 14.10
C GLU A 173 -8.19 16.06 15.49
N GLU A 174 -9.38 16.29 16.08
CA GLU A 174 -9.74 15.71 17.39
C GLU A 174 -9.69 14.17 17.36
N ALA A 175 -10.28 13.57 16.32
CA ALA A 175 -10.25 12.12 16.15
C ALA A 175 -8.83 11.60 15.88
N VAL A 176 -8.02 12.34 15.11
CA VAL A 176 -6.61 11.98 14.88
C VAL A 176 -5.86 11.94 16.20
N GLN A 177 -5.99 12.97 17.05
CA GLN A 177 -5.31 13.02 18.34
C GLN A 177 -5.77 11.92 19.30
N GLN A 178 -7.08 11.61 19.32
CA GLN A 178 -7.58 10.49 20.10
C GLN A 178 -6.96 9.14 19.65
N ILE A 179 -6.84 8.92 18.34
CA ILE A 179 -6.22 7.68 17.82
C ILE A 179 -4.73 7.64 18.16
N LEU A 180 -4.01 8.75 18.02
CA LEU A 180 -2.59 8.81 18.39
C LEU A 180 -2.39 8.50 19.87
N SER A 181 -3.18 9.11 20.77
CA SER A 181 -3.13 8.79 22.21
C SER A 181 -3.36 7.30 22.48
N PHE A 182 -4.33 6.68 21.79
CA PHE A 182 -4.58 5.25 21.91
C PHE A 182 -3.38 4.41 21.44
N LEU A 183 -2.76 4.77 20.32
CA LEU A 183 -1.61 4.06 19.76
C LEU A 183 -0.36 4.21 20.62
N ASP A 184 -0.20 5.38 21.23
CA ASP A 184 0.87 5.72 22.16
C ASP A 184 0.84 4.88 23.45
N ASP A 185 -0.35 4.59 23.96
CA ASP A 185 -0.55 3.70 25.10
C ASP A 185 -0.42 2.21 24.72
N LEU A 186 -0.68 1.89 23.45
CA LEU A 186 -0.64 0.52 22.93
C LEU A 186 0.78 0.07 22.54
N GLN A 187 1.70 1.00 22.27
CA GLN A 187 3.03 0.66 21.76
C GLN A 187 3.84 -0.10 22.82
N ASP A 188 4.24 -1.33 22.50
CA ASP A 188 5.00 -2.18 23.40
C ASP A 188 6.49 -1.75 23.45
N PRO A 189 7.06 -1.48 24.63
CA PRO A 189 8.45 -1.02 24.76
C PRO A 189 9.49 -2.13 24.49
N ASN A 190 9.11 -3.40 24.50
CA ASN A 190 10.06 -4.51 24.30
C ASN A 190 10.27 -4.79 22.82
N THR A 191 9.22 -4.68 22.01
CA THR A 191 9.25 -4.95 20.56
C THR A 191 9.14 -3.68 19.72
N GLY A 192 8.78 -2.54 20.32
CA GLY A 192 8.48 -1.27 19.64
C GLY A 192 7.22 -1.27 18.77
N SER A 193 6.46 -2.37 18.73
CA SER A 193 5.30 -2.56 17.85
C SER A 193 3.98 -2.34 18.60
N TRP A 194 2.86 -2.26 17.89
CA TRP A 194 1.52 -2.05 18.41
C TRP A 194 0.74 -3.35 18.48
N HIS A 195 0.63 -3.92 19.68
CA HIS A 195 -0.09 -5.16 19.91
C HIS A 195 -0.41 -5.34 21.40
N ARG A 196 -1.19 -6.37 21.72
CA ARG A 196 -1.40 -6.84 23.10
C ARG A 196 -1.02 -8.31 23.20
N GLY A 197 -0.57 -8.76 24.37
CA GLY A 197 -0.19 -10.16 24.58
C GLY A 197 1.04 -10.55 23.75
N ASP A 198 1.07 -11.78 23.23
CA ASP A 198 2.21 -12.31 22.49
C ASP A 198 1.82 -12.88 21.12
N PRO A 199 1.43 -12.03 20.15
CA PRO A 199 1.21 -12.46 18.77
C PRO A 199 2.52 -12.87 18.10
N SER A 200 2.41 -13.60 16.98
CA SER A 200 3.61 -13.99 16.24
C SER A 200 4.42 -12.77 15.81
N PRO A 201 5.75 -12.89 15.67
CA PRO A 201 6.56 -11.75 15.26
C PRO A 201 6.19 -11.17 13.88
N THR A 202 5.78 -12.01 12.92
CA THR A 202 5.23 -11.54 11.63
C THR A 202 4.00 -10.65 11.83
N GLN A 203 3.09 -11.01 12.75
CA GLN A 203 1.95 -10.17 13.08
C GLN A 203 2.39 -8.85 13.71
N LYS A 204 3.42 -8.85 14.56
CA LYS A 204 3.98 -7.63 15.17
C LYS A 204 4.63 -6.72 14.11
N VAL A 205 5.43 -7.26 13.20
CA VAL A 205 6.06 -6.46 12.11
C VAL A 205 4.99 -5.90 11.18
N ASN A 206 4.05 -6.73 10.72
CA ASN A 206 3.03 -6.27 9.78
C ASN A 206 2.08 -5.26 10.46
N ALA A 207 1.80 -5.37 11.76
CA ALA A 207 1.09 -4.34 12.51
C ALA A 207 1.86 -3.02 12.56
N ALA A 208 3.16 -3.08 12.84
CA ALA A 208 4.03 -1.90 12.83
C ALA A 208 4.03 -1.23 11.46
N MET A 209 4.16 -1.99 10.36
CA MET A 209 4.05 -1.45 9.00
C MET A 209 2.74 -0.67 8.82
N LYS A 210 1.59 -1.24 9.19
CA LYS A 210 0.29 -0.57 9.01
C LYS A 210 0.21 0.74 9.81
N ILE A 211 0.64 0.74 11.07
CA ILE A 211 0.61 1.94 11.91
C ILE A 211 1.60 3.00 11.43
N LEU A 212 2.80 2.60 11.02
CA LEU A 212 3.81 3.52 10.52
C LEU A 212 3.36 4.26 9.24
N THR A 213 2.50 3.67 8.41
CA THR A 213 1.89 4.44 7.30
C THR A 213 1.06 5.62 7.76
N ALA A 214 0.39 5.52 8.91
CA ALA A 214 -0.38 6.61 9.51
C ALA A 214 0.55 7.64 10.16
N TYR A 215 1.60 7.21 10.84
CA TYR A 215 2.58 8.11 11.44
C TYR A 215 3.34 8.90 10.36
N ALA A 216 3.74 8.24 9.28
CA ALA A 216 4.36 8.87 8.12
C ALA A 216 3.43 9.90 7.45
N LEU A 217 2.14 9.61 7.32
CA LEU A 217 1.15 10.56 6.79
C LEU A 217 1.05 11.83 7.65
N LEU A 218 1.19 11.69 8.96
CA LEU A 218 1.06 12.78 9.92
C LEU A 218 2.38 13.46 10.25
N GLU A 219 3.50 12.95 9.72
CA GLU A 219 4.86 13.34 10.14
C GLU A 219 5.03 13.25 11.68
N HIS A 220 4.38 12.25 12.29
CA HIS A 220 4.35 12.07 13.74
C HIS A 220 5.45 11.12 14.20
N PRO A 221 6.25 11.47 15.22
CA PRO A 221 7.27 10.59 15.77
C PRO A 221 6.63 9.38 16.49
N PHE A 222 7.39 8.29 16.61
CA PHE A 222 7.03 7.13 17.43
C PHE A 222 8.18 6.76 18.37
N ARG A 223 7.89 5.91 19.36
CA ARG A 223 8.86 5.50 20.37
C ARG A 223 9.57 4.21 19.96
N TYR A 224 10.71 3.91 20.60
CA TYR A 224 11.43 2.64 20.47
C TYR A 224 11.83 2.21 19.04
N PRO A 225 12.37 3.10 18.18
CA PRO A 225 12.75 2.73 16.81
C PRO A 225 13.78 1.60 16.77
N GLU A 226 14.71 1.54 17.73
CA GLU A 226 15.71 0.46 17.83
C GLU A 226 15.07 -0.92 18.04
N LYS A 227 14.00 -1.00 18.83
CA LYS A 227 13.27 -2.25 19.09
C LYS A 227 12.47 -2.71 17.87
N LEU A 228 11.93 -1.78 17.09
CA LEU A 228 11.31 -2.09 15.80
C LEU A 228 12.34 -2.65 14.80
N ILE A 229 13.55 -2.08 14.75
CA ILE A 229 14.65 -2.58 13.92
C ILE A 229 15.04 -4.00 14.37
N ASP A 230 15.20 -4.22 15.68
CA ASP A 230 15.51 -5.55 16.23
C ASP A 230 14.44 -6.59 15.88
N LEU A 231 13.16 -6.22 16.01
CA LEU A 231 12.02 -7.06 15.66
C LEU A 231 11.98 -7.40 14.17
N ALA A 232 12.18 -6.40 13.29
CA ALA A 232 12.13 -6.61 11.84
C ALA A 232 13.29 -7.49 11.35
N LEU A 233 14.50 -7.24 11.83
CA LEU A 233 15.71 -8.01 11.47
C LEU A 233 15.69 -9.44 12.02
N SER A 234 15.03 -9.69 13.15
CA SER A 234 14.87 -11.06 13.68
C SER A 234 13.87 -11.89 12.87
N HIS A 235 13.14 -11.28 11.94
CA HIS A 235 12.06 -11.91 11.17
C HIS A 235 12.15 -11.61 9.67
N THR A 236 13.36 -11.71 9.13
CA THR A 236 13.60 -11.60 7.69
C THR A 236 13.17 -12.89 7.00
N ASP A 237 11.89 -12.96 6.64
CA ASP A 237 11.44 -13.99 5.72
C ASP A 237 11.64 -13.49 4.28
N HIS A 238 12.68 -14.01 3.62
CA HIS A 238 12.89 -13.83 2.18
C HIS A 238 12.05 -14.82 1.36
N SER A 239 11.15 -15.58 1.98
CA SER A 239 10.24 -16.47 1.26
C SER A 239 9.31 -15.68 0.33
N ARG A 240 8.76 -16.40 -0.64
CA ARG A 240 8.18 -15.98 -1.94
C ARG A 240 7.01 -14.96 -1.88
N HIS A 241 6.67 -14.41 -0.72
CA HIS A 241 5.57 -13.49 -0.52
C HIS A 241 6.07 -12.04 -0.42
N ALA A 242 6.06 -11.33 -1.55
CA ALA A 242 6.54 -9.96 -1.68
C ALA A 242 6.04 -9.01 -0.56
N CYS A 243 4.80 -9.14 -0.10
CA CYS A 243 4.24 -8.27 0.95
C CYS A 243 4.98 -8.34 2.30
N ASN A 244 5.34 -9.53 2.80
CA ASN A 244 5.97 -9.64 4.13
C ASN A 244 7.38 -9.04 4.13
N SER A 245 8.14 -9.31 3.07
CA SER A 245 9.50 -8.79 2.90
C SER A 245 9.51 -7.26 2.66
N ILE A 246 8.43 -6.71 2.10
CA ILE A 246 8.27 -5.25 1.98
C ILE A 246 7.87 -4.63 3.33
N ASP A 247 7.02 -5.30 4.11
CA ASP A 247 6.62 -4.82 5.43
C ASP A 247 7.84 -4.68 6.36
N THR A 248 8.77 -5.65 6.37
CA THR A 248 10.03 -5.57 7.14
C THR A 248 10.90 -4.41 6.66
N LEU A 249 11.12 -4.29 5.34
CA LEU A 249 11.93 -3.22 4.76
C LEU A 249 11.35 -1.82 5.07
N TYR A 250 10.03 -1.67 4.98
CA TYR A 250 9.36 -0.41 5.30
C TYR A 250 9.50 -0.04 6.78
N VAL A 251 9.31 -0.99 7.70
CA VAL A 251 9.49 -0.76 9.14
C VAL A 251 10.93 -0.32 9.42
N MET A 252 11.93 -1.00 8.84
CA MET A 252 13.33 -0.62 9.02
C MET A 252 13.63 0.77 8.46
N HIS A 253 13.18 1.08 7.25
CA HIS A 253 13.35 2.40 6.64
C HIS A 253 12.72 3.53 7.47
N GLN A 254 11.52 3.31 8.04
CA GLN A 254 10.88 4.31 8.89
C GLN A 254 11.60 4.49 10.22
N ALA A 255 12.06 3.38 10.84
CA ALA A 255 12.79 3.44 12.10
C ALA A 255 14.20 4.04 11.96
N SER A 256 14.88 3.80 10.85
CA SER A 256 16.23 4.35 10.59
C SER A 256 16.24 5.87 10.44
N ALA A 257 15.08 6.52 10.24
CA ALA A 257 14.98 7.97 10.27
C ALA A 257 15.22 8.57 11.68
N TYR A 258 15.17 7.76 12.74
CA TYR A 258 15.27 8.20 14.13
C TYR A 258 16.48 7.65 14.89
N THR A 259 17.25 6.73 14.29
CA THR A 259 18.41 6.09 14.92
C THR A 259 19.31 5.44 13.87
N ASP A 260 20.62 5.39 14.14
CA ASP A 260 21.61 4.68 13.34
C ASP A 260 21.79 3.20 13.79
N HIS A 261 20.99 2.75 14.75
CA HIS A 261 21.05 1.38 15.29
C HIS A 261 20.97 0.33 14.19
N ARG A 262 22.02 -0.49 14.08
CA ARG A 262 22.17 -1.58 13.10
C ARG A 262 22.03 -1.13 11.63
N SER A 263 22.43 0.09 11.30
CA SER A 263 22.45 0.63 9.93
C SER A 263 23.10 -0.34 8.92
N ASP A 264 24.24 -0.95 9.26
CA ASP A 264 24.92 -1.94 8.40
C ASP A 264 24.05 -3.17 8.10
N ALA A 265 23.31 -3.66 9.09
CA ALA A 265 22.42 -4.82 8.92
C ALA A 265 21.19 -4.45 8.08
N ILE A 266 20.67 -3.22 8.22
CA ILE A 266 19.57 -2.71 7.41
C ILE A 266 20.02 -2.54 5.95
N ALA A 267 21.22 -2.00 5.72
CA ALA A 267 21.82 -1.89 4.40
C ALA A 267 21.97 -3.27 3.74
N LEU A 268 22.58 -4.23 4.45
CA LEU A 268 22.72 -5.60 3.96
C LEU A 268 21.36 -6.23 3.61
N HIS A 269 20.34 -6.01 4.44
CA HIS A 269 18.99 -6.51 4.14
C HIS A 269 18.40 -5.87 2.88
N ALA A 270 18.58 -4.56 2.68
CA ALA A 270 18.12 -3.87 1.47
C ALA A 270 18.83 -4.37 0.21
N GLU A 271 20.13 -4.66 0.28
CA GLU A 271 20.88 -5.26 -0.84
C GLU A 271 20.35 -6.65 -1.21
N GLN A 272 20.16 -7.51 -0.20
CA GLN A 272 19.59 -8.85 -0.38
C GLN A 272 18.18 -8.79 -0.95
N PHE A 273 17.37 -7.84 -0.47
CA PHE A 273 16.04 -7.60 -0.98
C PHE A 273 16.08 -7.21 -2.46
N LEU A 274 16.91 -6.24 -2.86
CA LEU A 274 17.07 -5.85 -4.26
C LEU A 274 17.50 -7.00 -5.17
N GLU A 275 18.35 -7.90 -4.68
CA GLU A 275 18.72 -9.10 -5.43
C GLU A 275 17.51 -10.02 -5.63
N SER A 276 16.69 -10.22 -4.60
CA SER A 276 15.49 -11.07 -4.68
C SER A 276 14.42 -10.52 -5.64
N VAL A 277 14.30 -9.19 -5.76
CA VAL A 277 13.36 -8.54 -6.69
C VAL A 277 13.57 -8.97 -8.15
N LYS A 278 14.81 -9.32 -8.53
CA LYS A 278 15.11 -9.76 -9.90
C LYS A 278 14.33 -11.01 -10.31
N ALA A 279 14.01 -11.89 -9.37
CA ALA A 279 13.24 -13.10 -9.64
C ALA A 279 11.78 -12.80 -10.06
N HIS A 280 11.28 -11.62 -9.71
CA HIS A 280 9.94 -11.15 -10.09
C HIS A 280 9.90 -10.46 -11.44
N ARG A 281 11.06 -10.12 -12.02
CA ARG A 281 11.13 -9.41 -13.30
C ARG A 281 10.66 -10.32 -14.43
N LYS A 282 9.92 -9.76 -15.38
CA LYS A 282 9.45 -10.48 -16.56
C LYS A 282 9.98 -9.89 -17.86
N PRO A 283 10.01 -10.69 -18.95
CA PRO A 283 10.46 -10.20 -20.26
C PRO A 283 9.63 -9.05 -20.83
N ASP A 284 8.38 -8.90 -20.38
CA ASP A 284 7.47 -7.83 -20.80
C ASP A 284 7.82 -6.44 -20.22
N GLY A 285 8.80 -6.35 -19.32
CA GLY A 285 9.40 -5.09 -18.89
C GLY A 285 9.06 -4.63 -17.47
N ALA A 286 8.23 -5.36 -16.73
CA ALA A 286 7.88 -5.00 -15.35
C ALA A 286 8.04 -6.20 -14.38
N PHE A 287 7.22 -6.23 -13.32
CA PHE A 287 7.29 -7.26 -12.30
C PHE A 287 5.96 -8.00 -12.11
N SER A 288 6.07 -9.25 -11.69
CA SER A 288 4.94 -10.06 -11.21
C SER A 288 4.96 -10.20 -9.69
N TYR A 289 3.79 -10.38 -9.09
CA TYR A 289 3.64 -10.52 -7.64
C TYR A 289 4.35 -11.76 -7.09
N TYR A 290 4.31 -12.88 -7.82
CA TYR A 290 5.08 -14.08 -7.51
C TYR A 290 6.25 -14.24 -8.48
N PRO A 291 7.37 -14.88 -8.10
CA PRO A 291 8.49 -15.10 -9.00
C PRO A 291 8.14 -15.88 -10.27
N ASP A 292 7.11 -16.72 -10.23
CA ASP A 292 6.73 -17.63 -11.31
C ASP A 292 5.42 -17.23 -12.02
N ARG A 293 4.64 -16.28 -11.49
CA ARG A 293 3.36 -15.89 -12.08
C ARG A 293 2.84 -14.52 -11.62
N ALA A 294 1.92 -13.98 -12.40
CA ALA A 294 1.09 -12.83 -12.05
C ALA A 294 0.21 -13.10 -10.82
N ASN A 295 -0.15 -12.05 -10.11
CA ASN A 295 -1.18 -12.10 -9.07
C ASN A 295 -2.55 -12.45 -9.66
N ASP A 296 -3.20 -13.47 -9.12
CA ASP A 296 -4.53 -13.93 -9.51
C ASP A 296 -5.63 -13.43 -8.57
N ARG A 297 -5.28 -12.91 -7.38
CA ARG A 297 -6.24 -12.51 -6.33
C ARG A 297 -6.05 -11.08 -5.85
N TYR A 298 -7.13 -10.30 -5.81
CA TYR A 298 -7.14 -8.97 -5.17
C TYR A 298 -8.38 -8.80 -4.29
N TYR A 299 -8.17 -8.62 -2.98
CA TYR A 299 -9.21 -8.70 -1.94
C TYR A 299 -10.16 -9.90 -2.08
N GLY A 300 -9.61 -11.04 -2.48
CA GLY A 300 -10.34 -12.31 -2.68
C GLY A 300 -11.02 -12.46 -4.04
N ALA A 301 -11.13 -11.40 -4.85
CA ALA A 301 -11.63 -11.50 -6.22
C ALA A 301 -10.56 -12.07 -7.16
N ASP A 302 -10.98 -12.90 -8.11
CA ASP A 302 -10.18 -13.33 -9.26
C ASP A 302 -9.92 -12.12 -10.17
N VAL A 303 -8.66 -11.77 -10.40
CA VAL A 303 -8.28 -10.60 -11.20
C VAL A 303 -7.46 -10.93 -12.43
N SER A 304 -6.73 -12.05 -12.41
CA SER A 304 -6.04 -12.58 -13.56
C SER A 304 -6.00 -14.11 -13.53
N GLN A 305 -5.63 -14.72 -14.66
CA GLN A 305 -5.40 -16.16 -14.82
C GLN A 305 -4.07 -16.63 -14.19
N GLY A 306 -3.25 -15.72 -13.63
CA GLY A 306 -1.95 -16.08 -13.05
C GLY A 306 -0.95 -16.61 -14.08
N LEU A 307 -0.90 -16.01 -15.27
CA LEU A 307 0.06 -16.37 -16.31
C LEU A 307 1.49 -15.92 -15.92
N VAL A 308 2.50 -16.40 -16.66
CA VAL A 308 3.91 -16.02 -16.47
C VAL A 308 4.18 -14.66 -17.12
N GLU A 309 3.55 -13.62 -16.59
CA GLU A 309 3.63 -12.23 -17.04
C GLU A 309 3.68 -11.26 -15.85
N SER A 310 3.97 -9.99 -16.11
CA SER A 310 3.90 -8.96 -15.07
C SER A 310 2.45 -8.60 -14.73
N ASP A 311 2.25 -8.11 -13.51
CA ASP A 311 0.96 -7.62 -13.05
C ASP A 311 1.11 -6.32 -12.26
N ILE A 312 0.03 -5.53 -12.23
CA ILE A 312 0.07 -4.18 -11.64
C ILE A 312 0.23 -4.19 -10.13
N HIS A 313 -0.23 -5.24 -9.45
CA HIS A 313 -0.12 -5.33 -8.01
C HIS A 313 1.33 -5.64 -7.60
N GLY A 314 1.94 -6.63 -8.23
CA GLY A 314 3.35 -6.96 -8.08
C GLY A 314 4.25 -5.78 -8.46
N THR A 315 4.00 -5.16 -9.61
CA THR A 315 4.78 -4.00 -10.07
C THR A 315 4.71 -2.84 -9.09
N HIS A 316 3.53 -2.46 -8.60
CA HIS A 316 3.41 -1.39 -7.60
C HIS A 316 4.21 -1.68 -6.33
N LEU A 317 4.07 -2.89 -5.77
CA LEU A 317 4.75 -3.29 -4.54
C LEU A 317 6.27 -3.30 -4.72
N LEU A 318 6.76 -3.87 -5.81
CA LEU A 318 8.20 -4.01 -6.04
C LEU A 318 8.86 -2.70 -6.47
N VAL A 319 8.16 -1.82 -7.19
CA VAL A 319 8.61 -0.44 -7.41
C VAL A 319 8.76 0.30 -6.09
N TRP A 320 7.78 0.17 -5.18
CA TRP A 320 7.88 0.78 -3.86
C TRP A 320 9.08 0.25 -3.08
N ALA A 321 9.28 -1.06 -3.10
CA ALA A 321 10.35 -1.72 -2.37
C ALA A 321 11.75 -1.39 -2.90
N VAL A 322 11.90 -1.29 -4.23
CA VAL A 322 13.12 -0.78 -4.87
C VAL A 322 13.40 0.66 -4.44
N THR A 323 12.38 1.52 -4.40
CA THR A 323 12.53 2.90 -3.92
C THR A 323 12.97 2.96 -2.45
N LEU A 324 12.39 2.13 -1.57
CA LEU A 324 12.79 2.07 -0.16
C LEU A 324 14.23 1.59 -0.01
N SER A 325 14.61 0.54 -0.75
CA SER A 325 15.97 0.02 -0.75
C SER A 325 16.98 1.06 -1.24
N ALA A 326 16.65 1.80 -2.30
CA ALA A 326 17.50 2.85 -2.83
C ALA A 326 17.74 3.99 -1.82
N ARG A 327 16.74 4.30 -0.97
CA ARG A 327 16.87 5.28 0.11
C ARG A 327 17.78 4.78 1.23
N VAL A 328 17.56 3.55 1.68
CA VAL A 328 18.43 2.91 2.69
C VAL A 328 19.89 2.87 2.23
N LEU A 329 20.11 2.57 0.95
CA LEU A 329 21.45 2.41 0.36
C LEU A 329 22.04 3.71 -0.19
N GLY A 330 21.35 4.84 -0.05
CA GLY A 330 21.88 6.16 -0.41
C GLY A 330 21.98 6.47 -1.91
N PHE A 331 21.25 5.77 -2.78
CA PHE A 331 21.22 6.04 -4.24
C PHE A 331 19.85 6.44 -4.78
N ALA A 332 18.92 6.85 -3.90
CA ALA A 332 17.57 7.25 -4.30
C ALA A 332 17.52 8.42 -5.30
N ASP A 333 18.43 9.39 -5.19
CA ASP A 333 18.49 10.54 -6.10
C ASP A 333 18.90 10.13 -7.52
N GLU A 334 19.83 9.18 -7.66
CA GLU A 334 20.21 8.59 -8.95
C GLU A 334 19.04 7.81 -9.57
N LEU A 335 18.28 7.09 -8.74
CA LEU A 335 17.09 6.38 -9.16
C LEU A 335 15.97 7.35 -9.57
N GLY A 336 15.83 8.50 -8.90
CA GLY A 336 14.81 9.51 -9.22
C GLY A 336 13.37 9.05 -8.97
N TRP A 337 13.18 7.96 -8.23
CA TRP A 337 11.86 7.42 -7.90
C TRP A 337 11.34 7.98 -6.57
N ARG A 338 10.02 8.06 -6.46
CA ARG A 338 9.30 8.64 -5.33
C ARG A 338 8.66 7.55 -4.47
N ILE A 339 8.56 7.81 -3.16
CA ILE A 339 7.73 6.98 -2.26
C ILE A 339 6.26 7.35 -2.56
N PRO A 340 5.37 6.37 -2.76
CA PRO A 340 3.96 6.66 -2.98
C PRO A 340 3.32 7.26 -1.72
N VAL A 341 2.28 8.07 -1.90
CA VAL A 341 1.37 8.37 -0.79
C VAL A 341 0.69 7.05 -0.39
N THR A 342 0.75 6.70 0.90
CA THR A 342 0.23 5.41 1.42
C THR A 342 -0.99 5.57 2.29
#